data_AF-A0A2K3D7J8-F1
#
_entry.id   AF-A0A2K3D7J8-F1
#
_cell.length_a   1.000
_cell.length_b   1.000
_cell.length_c   1.000
_cell.angle_alpha   90.00
_cell.angle_beta   90.00
_cell.angle_gamma   90.00
#
_symmetry.space_group_name_H-M   'P 1'
#
loop_
_entity.id
_entity.type
_entity.pdbx_description
1 polymer ?
#
loop_
_entity_poly.entity_id
_entity_poly.type
_entity_poly.pdbx_seq_one_letter_code
_entity_poly.pdbx_strand_id
1 'polypeptide(L)'
;MWEVTKYNPAKLFDEVPDEAFHAYQYFNIPANLEPGNKKNPLEILRKIAHPDDFVLVKLDIDNSSLENAYIAQLLADPALLSLVDEMFFEHHVNFEPLWRNWGSSADKNLFLADSYKLFFSFRQKGVRFHGWP
;
A
#
# COMPACT_ATOMS: atom_id res chain seq x y z
N MET A 1 14.41 4.35 6.61
CA MET A 1 14.89 3.73 5.36
C MET A 1 13.81 2.72 5.01
N TRP A 2 12.83 3.05 4.17
CA TRP A 2 11.62 2.22 3.99
C TRP A 2 11.02 2.44 2.60
N GLU A 3 11.58 2.02 1.47
CA GLU A 3 12.64 1.05 1.19
C GLU A 3 13.59 1.66 0.16
N VAL A 4 14.27 2.73 0.58
CA VAL A 4 15.21 3.42 -0.31
C VAL A 4 16.49 2.62 -0.43
N THR A 5 16.58 1.86 -1.50
CA THR A 5 17.81 1.22 -1.96
C THR A 5 18.31 1.97 -3.19
N LYS A 6 19.62 2.18 -3.29
CA LYS A 6 20.18 2.85 -4.46
C LYS A 6 20.09 1.91 -5.68
N TYR A 7 19.15 2.18 -6.57
CA TYR A 7 19.01 1.49 -7.85
C TYR A 7 19.74 2.22 -8.99
N ASN A 8 20.15 1.47 -10.01
CA ASN A 8 20.55 2.05 -11.30
C ASN A 8 19.27 2.31 -12.12
N PRO A 9 18.94 3.58 -12.43
CA PRO A 9 17.72 3.88 -13.17
C PRO A 9 17.63 3.18 -14.52
N ALA A 10 18.73 3.05 -15.27
CA ALA A 10 18.70 2.40 -16.58
C ALA A 10 18.15 0.96 -16.47
N LYS A 11 18.66 0.18 -15.52
CA LYS A 11 18.20 -1.19 -15.28
C LYS A 11 16.74 -1.28 -14.84
N LEU A 12 16.25 -0.30 -14.08
CA LEU A 12 14.86 -0.30 -13.64
C LEU A 12 13.91 -0.10 -14.84
N PHE A 13 14.25 0.84 -15.71
CA PHE A 13 13.42 1.19 -16.85
C PHE A 13 13.57 0.20 -18.03
N ASP A 14 14.65 -0.59 -18.08
CA ASP A 14 14.82 -1.68 -19.07
C ASP A 14 13.74 -2.78 -18.96
N GLU A 15 13.13 -2.95 -17.78
CA GLU A 15 12.06 -3.94 -17.54
C GLU A 15 10.65 -3.37 -17.79
N VAL A 16 10.52 -2.06 -18.00
CA VAL A 16 9.22 -1.42 -18.24
C VAL A 16 8.83 -1.66 -19.70
N PRO A 17 7.66 -2.26 -20.00
CA PRO A 17 7.19 -2.42 -21.37
C PRO A 17 7.12 -1.08 -22.12
N ASP A 18 7.42 -1.10 -23.42
CA ASP A 18 7.46 0.11 -24.25
C ASP A 18 6.17 0.92 -24.16
N GLU A 19 5.01 0.26 -24.08
CA GLU A 19 3.70 0.91 -24.00
C GLU A 19 3.47 1.64 -22.66
N ALA A 20 4.14 1.21 -21.59
CA ALA A 20 4.03 1.78 -20.26
C ALA A 20 5.14 2.80 -19.94
N PHE A 21 6.20 2.87 -20.75
CA PHE A 21 7.41 3.64 -20.44
C PHE A 21 7.13 5.10 -20.08
N HIS A 22 6.25 5.76 -20.84
CA HIS A 22 5.91 7.17 -20.61
C HIS A 22 4.91 7.41 -19.47
N ALA A 23 4.20 6.36 -19.03
CA ALA A 23 3.25 6.42 -17.91
C ALA A 23 3.89 5.95 -16.59
N TYR A 24 5.01 5.24 -16.64
CA TYR A 24 5.68 4.70 -15.47
C TYR A 24 6.41 5.79 -14.68
N GLN A 25 6.11 5.87 -13.39
CA GLN A 25 6.76 6.78 -12.47
C GLN A 25 7.41 5.98 -11.33
N TYR A 26 8.65 6.31 -11.02
CA TYR A 26 9.41 5.67 -9.95
C TYR A 26 9.93 6.70 -8.95
N PHE A 27 9.64 6.46 -7.68
CA PHE A 27 10.00 7.35 -6.57
C PHE A 27 10.93 6.64 -5.59
N ASN A 28 12.24 6.88 -5.70
CA ASN A 28 13.22 6.36 -4.74
C ASN A 28 13.42 7.33 -3.55
N ILE A 29 12.32 7.63 -2.86
CA ILE A 29 12.29 8.53 -1.70
C ILE A 29 11.71 7.78 -0.50
N PRO A 30 12.20 8.03 0.74
CA PRO A 30 11.65 7.33 1.89
C PRO A 30 10.20 7.76 2.09
N ALA A 31 9.31 6.79 2.21
CA ALA A 31 7.90 7.04 2.46
C ALA A 31 7.72 7.73 3.82
N ASN A 32 6.91 8.80 3.85
CA ASN A 32 6.62 9.57 5.06
C ASN A 32 5.17 9.33 5.51
N LEU A 33 4.98 9.07 6.80
CA LEU A 33 3.65 8.83 7.37
C LEU A 33 2.85 10.10 7.68
N GLU A 34 3.45 11.28 7.69
CA GLU A 34 2.76 12.52 8.04
C GLU A 34 1.75 12.92 6.95
N PRO A 35 0.44 13.03 7.26
CA PRO A 35 -0.56 13.54 6.32
C PRO A 35 -0.22 14.95 5.83
N GLY A 36 -0.47 15.26 4.56
CA GLY A 36 -0.08 16.53 3.94
C GLY A 36 1.42 16.67 3.60
N ASN A 37 2.28 15.75 4.03
CA ASN A 37 3.68 15.75 3.63
C ASN A 37 3.82 15.30 2.17
N LYS A 38 4.56 16.04 1.35
CA LYS A 38 4.75 15.72 -0.08
C LYS A 38 5.45 14.37 -0.36
N LYS A 39 6.03 13.75 0.67
CA LYS A 39 6.67 12.43 0.60
C LYS A 39 5.77 11.30 1.13
N ASN A 40 4.54 11.62 1.53
CA ASN A 40 3.52 10.63 1.82
C ASN A 40 2.93 10.15 0.49
N PRO A 41 3.02 8.86 0.13
CA PRO A 41 2.48 8.33 -1.11
C PRO A 41 0.99 8.59 -1.30
N LEU A 42 0.22 8.66 -0.21
CA LEU A 42 -1.21 8.97 -0.25
C LEU A 42 -1.48 10.42 -0.67
N GLU A 43 -0.57 11.35 -0.40
CA GLU A 43 -0.67 12.72 -0.90
C GLU A 43 -0.31 12.81 -2.39
N ILE A 44 0.56 11.93 -2.89
CA ILE A 44 0.82 11.80 -4.32
C ILE A 44 -0.46 11.32 -5.00
N LEU A 45 -1.07 10.24 -4.50
CA LEU A 45 -2.34 9.71 -5.01
C LEU A 45 -3.41 10.81 -5.08
N ARG A 46 -3.60 11.56 -3.99
CA ARG A 46 -4.58 12.67 -3.92
C ARG A 46 -4.36 13.73 -5.00
N LYS A 47 -3.12 13.93 -5.45
CA LYS A 47 -2.76 14.98 -6.41
C LYS A 47 -2.88 14.54 -7.85
N ILE A 48 -2.74 13.24 -8.13
CA ILE A 48 -2.68 12.72 -9.50
C ILE A 48 -3.95 12.01 -9.93
N ALA A 49 -4.69 11.40 -9.01
CA ALA A 49 -5.90 10.65 -9.32
C ALA A 49 -7.15 11.55 -9.37
N HIS A 50 -8.03 11.23 -10.30
CA HIS A 50 -9.34 11.85 -10.47
C HIS A 50 -10.44 10.82 -10.23
N PRO A 51 -11.68 11.24 -9.92
CA PRO A 51 -12.79 10.32 -9.68
C PRO A 51 -13.15 9.39 -10.86
N ASP A 52 -12.76 9.75 -12.08
CA ASP A 52 -13.02 8.96 -13.29
C ASP A 52 -11.87 8.01 -13.65
N ASP A 53 -10.74 8.09 -12.92
CA ASP A 53 -9.62 7.18 -13.10
C ASP A 53 -9.92 5.83 -12.44
N PHE A 54 -9.36 4.76 -13.00
CA PHE A 54 -9.30 3.48 -12.30
C PHE A 54 -7.99 3.40 -11.51
N VAL A 55 -8.09 3.27 -10.19
CA VAL A 55 -6.94 3.27 -9.29
C VAL A 55 -6.83 1.97 -8.52
N LEU A 56 -5.68 1.31 -8.68
CA LEU A 56 -5.25 0.17 -7.89
C LEU A 56 -4.09 0.58 -6.99
N VAL A 57 -4.22 0.33 -5.69
CA VAL A 57 -3.14 0.51 -4.72
C VAL A 57 -2.65 -0.86 -4.26
N LYS A 58 -1.34 -1.11 -4.43
CA LYS A 58 -0.65 -2.22 -3.76
C LYS A 58 0.20 -1.64 -2.65
N LEU A 59 -0.04 -2.08 -1.42
CA LEU A 59 0.79 -1.74 -0.27
C LEU A 59 1.57 -2.99 0.14
N ASP A 60 2.89 -2.87 0.01
CA ASP A 60 3.87 -3.93 0.22
C ASP A 60 5.18 -3.23 0.61
N ILE A 61 5.31 -3.00 1.91
CA ILE A 61 6.48 -2.41 2.55
C ILE A 61 6.85 -3.46 3.59
N ASP A 62 8.09 -3.94 3.64
CA ASP A 62 8.56 -4.97 4.60
C ASP A 62 8.61 -4.45 6.06
N ASN A 63 7.57 -3.74 6.50
CA ASN A 63 7.35 -3.08 7.78
C ASN A 63 5.85 -2.89 8.03
N SER A 64 5.25 -3.85 8.73
CA SER A 64 3.82 -3.90 8.99
C SER A 64 3.30 -2.72 9.82
N SER A 65 4.13 -2.11 10.67
CA SER A 65 3.73 -0.91 11.42
C SER A 65 3.47 0.29 10.51
N LEU A 66 4.31 0.48 9.48
CA LEU A 66 4.12 1.55 8.50
C LEU A 66 2.92 1.26 7.60
N GLU A 67 2.79 0.03 7.13
CA GLU A 67 1.65 -0.36 6.28
C GLU A 67 0.33 -0.15 7.00
N ASN A 68 0.22 -0.63 8.25
CA ASN A 68 -0.97 -0.45 9.07
C ASN A 68 -1.29 1.05 9.31
N ALA A 69 -0.27 1.91 9.39
CA ALA A 69 -0.47 3.35 9.49
C ALA A 69 -1.05 3.96 8.20
N TYR A 70 -0.62 3.52 7.00
CA TYR A 70 -1.22 3.95 5.74
C TYR A 70 -2.65 3.43 5.56
N ILE A 71 -2.91 2.18 5.94
CA ILE A 71 -4.26 1.60 5.96
C ILE A 71 -5.19 2.43 6.86
N ALA A 72 -4.72 2.80 8.06
CA ALA A 72 -5.48 3.63 8.98
C ALA A 72 -5.76 5.03 8.40
N GLN A 73 -4.80 5.64 7.70
CA GLN A 73 -4.99 6.92 7.02
C GLN A 73 -6.06 6.84 5.92
N LEU A 74 -6.01 5.81 5.07
CA LEU A 74 -7.02 5.57 4.04
C LEU A 74 -8.43 5.43 4.64
N LEU A 75 -8.59 4.66 5.72
CA LEU A 75 -9.89 4.49 6.37
C LEU A 75 -10.42 5.75 7.04
N ALA A 76 -9.52 6.61 7.52
CA ALA A 76 -9.85 7.87 8.19
C ALA A 76 -10.22 9.00 7.22
N ASP A 77 -9.88 8.89 5.94
CA ASP A 77 -10.17 9.89 4.91
C ASP A 77 -11.07 9.32 3.79
N PRO A 78 -12.40 9.49 3.89
CA PRO A 78 -13.34 9.03 2.88
C PRO A 78 -13.12 9.64 1.49
N ALA A 79 -12.60 10.87 1.40
CA ALA A 79 -12.39 11.55 0.12
C ALA A 79 -11.17 10.97 -0.61
N LEU A 80 -10.11 10.63 0.14
CA LEU A 80 -8.98 9.89 -0.42
C LEU A 80 -9.37 8.45 -0.77
N LEU A 81 -10.10 7.77 0.12
CA LEU A 81 -10.51 6.40 -0.11
C LEU A 81 -11.43 6.26 -1.33
N SER A 82 -12.25 7.27 -1.63
CA SER A 82 -13.09 7.29 -2.83
C SER A 82 -12.30 7.36 -4.15
N LEU A 83 -11.00 7.63 -4.09
CA LEU A 83 -10.10 7.59 -5.26
C LEU A 83 -9.47 6.20 -5.45
N VAL A 84 -9.80 5.20 -4.63
CA VAL A 84 -9.20 3.85 -4.71
C VAL A 84 -10.28 2.84 -5.07
N ASP A 85 -10.15 2.20 -6.23
CA ASP A 85 -11.06 1.15 -6.68
C ASP A 85 -10.67 -0.23 -6.16
N GLU A 86 -9.37 -0.53 -6.22
CA GLU A 86 -8.80 -1.83 -5.85
C GLU A 86 -7.63 -1.67 -4.89
N MET A 87 -7.57 -2.57 -3.90
CA MET A 87 -6.50 -2.61 -2.92
C MET A 87 -5.90 -4.00 -2.83
N PHE A 88 -4.58 -4.08 -2.90
CA PHE A 88 -3.79 -5.27 -2.65
C PHE A 88 -2.94 -5.07 -1.38
N PHE A 89 -3.10 -5.96 -0.40
CA PHE A 89 -2.42 -5.81 0.88
C PHE A 89 -2.11 -7.17 1.52
N GLU A 90 -0.84 -7.40 1.87
CA GLU A 90 -0.44 -8.49 2.74
C GLU A 90 -0.51 -8.02 4.20
N HIS A 91 -1.44 -8.56 4.99
CA HIS A 91 -1.60 -8.12 6.37
C HIS A 91 -0.82 -9.06 7.30
N HIS A 92 0.42 -8.71 7.65
CA HIS A 92 1.25 -9.55 8.54
C HIS A 92 0.70 -9.55 9.98
N VAL A 93 -0.08 -10.57 10.31
CA VAL A 93 -0.72 -10.73 11.63
C VAL A 93 -0.11 -11.92 12.40
N ASN A 94 -0.57 -12.10 13.63
CA ASN A 94 -0.25 -13.25 14.45
C ASN A 94 -0.93 -14.52 13.91
N PHE A 95 -0.30 -15.18 12.95
CA PHE A 95 -0.79 -16.41 12.35
C PHE A 95 0.34 -17.44 12.20
N GLU A 96 0.32 -18.45 13.07
CA GLU A 96 1.38 -19.48 13.18
C GLU A 96 1.84 -20.07 11.85
N PRO A 97 0.94 -20.47 10.93
CA PRO A 97 1.37 -21.09 9.67
C PRO A 97 2.27 -20.20 8.80
N LEU A 98 2.24 -18.87 8.98
CA LEU A 98 3.01 -17.92 8.17
C LEU A 98 4.16 -17.24 8.94
N TRP A 99 4.36 -17.56 10.22
CA TRP A 99 5.49 -17.03 11.01
C TRP A 99 6.85 -17.31 10.38
N ARG A 100 7.02 -18.44 9.69
CA ARG A 100 8.29 -18.76 9.00
C ARG A 100 8.58 -17.80 7.85
N ASN A 101 7.54 -17.28 7.20
CA ASN A 101 7.65 -16.42 6.03
C ASN A 101 7.77 -14.94 6.43
N TRP A 102 6.96 -14.50 7.39
CA TRP A 102 6.97 -13.11 7.85
C TRP A 102 8.01 -12.82 8.92
N GLY A 103 8.38 -13.83 9.72
CA GLY A 103 9.38 -13.69 10.76
C GLY A 103 9.03 -12.56 11.73
N SER A 104 9.85 -11.51 11.74
CA SER A 104 9.69 -10.34 12.61
C SER A 104 8.73 -9.27 12.09
N SER A 105 8.25 -9.35 10.84
CA SER A 105 7.26 -8.38 10.34
C SER A 105 5.88 -8.61 10.96
N ALA A 106 5.52 -9.86 11.25
CA ALA A 106 4.24 -10.20 11.87
C ALA A 106 3.92 -9.38 13.15
N ASP A 107 2.80 -8.67 13.14
CA ASP A 107 2.28 -8.01 14.32
C ASP A 107 1.61 -9.04 15.24
N LYS A 108 2.28 -9.32 16.36
CA LYS A 108 1.84 -10.33 17.34
C LYS A 108 0.56 -9.95 18.08
N ASN A 109 0.10 -8.71 17.96
CA ASN A 109 -1.11 -8.22 18.61
C ASN A 109 -2.34 -8.23 17.69
N LEU A 110 -2.16 -8.44 16.38
CA LEU A 110 -3.24 -8.56 15.41
C LEU A 110 -3.48 -10.02 15.09
N PHE A 111 -4.73 -10.42 14.90
CA PHE A 111 -5.07 -11.81 14.57
C PHE A 111 -5.73 -11.89 13.19
N LEU A 112 -5.80 -13.10 12.65
CA LEU A 112 -6.45 -13.39 11.38
C LEU A 112 -7.87 -12.78 11.27
N ALA A 113 -8.63 -12.79 12.36
CA ALA A 113 -9.96 -12.18 12.42
C ALA A 113 -9.94 -10.67 12.16
N ASP A 114 -8.89 -9.97 12.59
CA ASP A 114 -8.75 -8.52 12.40
C ASP A 114 -8.45 -8.18 10.94
N SER A 115 -7.70 -9.03 10.23
CA SER A 115 -7.55 -8.94 8.77
C SER A 115 -8.89 -9.01 8.06
N TYR A 116 -9.73 -10.01 8.39
CA TYR A 116 -11.03 -10.15 7.73
C TYR A 116 -11.98 -8.99 8.05
N LYS A 117 -11.98 -8.46 9.29
CA LYS A 117 -12.74 -7.24 9.64
C LYS A 117 -12.25 -6.03 8.84
N LEU A 118 -10.93 -5.88 8.70
CA LEU A 118 -10.33 -4.82 7.91
C LEU A 118 -10.76 -4.90 6.44
N PHE A 119 -10.58 -6.06 5.81
CA PHE A 119 -10.94 -6.27 4.41
C PHE A 119 -12.43 -6.06 4.18
N PHE A 120 -13.27 -6.50 5.12
CA PHE A 120 -14.71 -6.25 5.08
C PHE A 120 -15.03 -4.75 5.16
N SER A 121 -14.37 -4.00 6.04
CA SER A 121 -14.59 -2.55 6.21
C SER A 121 -14.28 -1.75 4.95
N PHE A 122 -13.23 -2.11 4.21
CA PHE A 122 -12.93 -1.52 2.90
C PHE A 122 -14.01 -1.84 1.86
N ARG A 123 -14.46 -3.10 1.78
CA ARG A 123 -15.52 -3.51 0.85
C ARG A 123 -16.85 -2.81 1.12
N GLN A 124 -17.19 -2.59 2.39
CA GLN A 124 -18.38 -1.80 2.76
C GLN A 124 -18.31 -0.35 2.27
N LYS A 125 -17.10 0.17 2.03
CA LYS A 125 -16.85 1.52 1.51
C LYS A 125 -16.68 1.55 -0.02
N GLY A 126 -16.91 0.42 -0.70
CA GLY A 126 -16.87 0.32 -2.16
C GLY A 126 -15.53 -0.12 -2.74
N VAL A 127 -14.50 -0.33 -1.92
CA VAL A 127 -13.17 -0.75 -2.40
C VAL A 127 -13.12 -2.26 -2.57
N ARG A 128 -12.73 -2.74 -3.76
CA ARG A 128 -12.43 -4.16 -3.99
C ARG A 128 -11.11 -4.50 -3.31
N PHE A 129 -11.22 -5.19 -2.18
CA PHE A 129 -10.06 -5.55 -1.38
C PHE A 129 -9.59 -6.98 -1.67
N HIS A 130 -8.33 -7.11 -2.06
CA HIS A 130 -7.62 -8.36 -2.31
C HIS A 130 -6.50 -8.47 -1.28
N GLY A 131 -6.68 -9.32 -0.28
CA GLY A 131 -5.71 -9.45 0.79
C GLY A 131 -5.40 -10.89 1.10
N TRP A 132 -4.16 -11.15 1.48
CA TRP A 132 -3.76 -12.38 2.12
C TRP A 132 -3.20 -12.02 3.50
N PRO A 133 -3.76 -12.63 4.56
CA PRO A 133 -3.33 -12.40 5.92
C PRO A 133 -2.49 -13.55 6.43
#